data_AF-A0A9P3EVY5-F1
#
_entry.id   AF-A0A9P3EVY5-F1
#
_cell.length_a   1.000
_cell.length_b   1.000
_cell.length_c   1.000
_cell.angle_alpha   90.00
_cell.angle_beta   90.00
_cell.angle_gamma   90.00
#
_symmetry.space_group_name_H-M   'P 1'
#
loop_
_entity.id
_entity.type
_entity.pdbx_description
1 polymer ?
#
loop_
_entity_poly.entity_id
_entity_poly.type
_entity_poly.pdbx_seq_one_letter_code
_entity_poly.pdbx_strand_id
1 'polypeptide(L)'
;MAPAAAPAAAPSVPPSLSLPPSQFARLQPHAYLLAHLSPPPSSNQPSIRANGRCTSQFRVTSANTGSLTHTNGSAVVRIGDTAAVCGVRAEILHTDDIASWSVSRASPPDSTNKRRKLTDTTEKPTVAASNGNEDEDEDDESHIQDLNLLVPNLSLSTGCAPGFIPGAPPSALAQSLSHQILSLLHSTRLVRAEDLRIWYQPPNLGAEELERHNEDEQMDVDAQEGDAGAKSREIKAFWVLYIDVMIISLAGNPFDAAWAAVLAALRDTKLPKTWWDVDNEMVVCSEAVSEAHKLSLRGMPVASSFCVFEADAASGWRKVIIPDAEEERKIEESNRKGIQRRWILADPDGYEENLSQERICIVVDKENAGQGKTVIVKMEKNGGWAADTRELKQLVDISAQRWDDMKRILDSC
;
A
#
# COMPACT_ATOMS: atom_id res chain seq x y z
N MET A 1 -67.09 3.91 -58.97
CA MET A 1 -65.67 3.49 -58.88
C MET A 1 -64.95 4.49 -57.98
N ALA A 2 -64.76 4.13 -56.71
CA ALA A 2 -63.89 4.85 -55.78
C ALA A 2 -62.62 4.00 -55.58
N PRO A 3 -61.42 4.58 -55.58
CA PRO A 3 -60.18 3.82 -55.58
C PRO A 3 -59.85 3.27 -54.19
N ALA A 4 -59.29 2.05 -54.19
CA ALA A 4 -58.83 1.34 -53.01
C ALA A 4 -57.67 2.09 -52.31
N ALA A 5 -57.72 2.14 -50.99
CA ALA A 5 -56.68 2.70 -50.14
C ALA A 5 -55.38 1.86 -50.22
N ALA A 6 -54.26 2.53 -50.44
CA ALA A 6 -52.92 1.93 -50.43
C ALA A 6 -52.50 1.51 -49.01
N PRO A 7 -51.70 0.44 -48.84
CA PRO A 7 -51.22 0.02 -47.53
C PRO A 7 -50.21 1.03 -46.98
N ALA A 8 -50.38 1.38 -45.70
CA ALA A 8 -49.50 2.28 -44.97
C ALA A 8 -48.08 1.67 -44.87
N ALA A 9 -47.08 2.44 -45.29
CA ALA A 9 -45.68 2.09 -45.18
C ALA A 9 -45.27 1.99 -43.69
N ALA A 10 -44.57 0.89 -43.34
CA ALA A 10 -43.96 0.71 -42.03
C ALA A 10 -42.91 1.81 -41.77
N PRO A 11 -42.76 2.29 -40.52
CA PRO A 11 -41.77 3.31 -40.18
C PRO A 11 -40.36 2.75 -40.44
N SER A 12 -39.59 3.42 -41.30
CA SER A 12 -38.20 3.11 -41.56
C SER A 12 -37.38 3.38 -40.30
N VAL A 13 -36.82 2.32 -39.70
CA VAL A 13 -35.80 2.41 -38.64
C VAL A 13 -34.69 3.34 -39.15
N PRO A 14 -34.31 4.41 -38.42
CA PRO A 14 -33.24 5.29 -38.86
C PRO A 14 -31.94 4.49 -39.02
N PRO A 15 -31.11 4.77 -40.05
CA PRO A 15 -29.87 4.04 -40.26
C PRO A 15 -28.99 4.17 -39.02
N SER A 16 -28.73 3.05 -38.35
CA SER A 16 -27.83 3.01 -37.20
C SER A 16 -26.42 3.35 -37.68
N LEU A 17 -25.90 4.50 -37.26
CA LEU A 17 -24.50 4.85 -37.50
C LEU A 17 -23.62 3.88 -36.70
N SER A 18 -23.07 2.86 -37.35
CA SER A 18 -22.11 1.95 -36.72
C SER A 18 -20.76 2.67 -36.62
N LEU A 19 -20.46 3.19 -35.44
CA LEU A 19 -19.15 3.76 -35.16
C LEU A 19 -18.14 2.64 -34.86
N PRO A 20 -16.88 2.75 -35.31
CA PRO A 20 -15.83 1.83 -34.88
C PRO A 20 -15.62 1.95 -33.36
N PRO A 21 -15.29 0.85 -32.65
CA PRO A 21 -15.22 0.83 -31.18
C PRO A 21 -14.31 1.89 -30.58
N SER A 22 -13.18 2.19 -31.23
CA SER A 22 -12.22 3.19 -30.76
C SER A 22 -12.74 4.63 -30.81
N GLN A 23 -13.60 4.96 -31.79
CA GLN A 23 -14.23 6.27 -31.88
C GLN A 23 -15.40 6.38 -30.92
N PHE A 24 -16.19 5.31 -30.78
CA PHE A 24 -17.30 5.27 -29.83
C PHE A 24 -16.82 5.38 -28.37
N ALA A 25 -15.72 4.69 -28.03
CA ALA A 25 -15.09 4.80 -26.71
C ALA A 25 -14.65 6.22 -26.35
N ARG A 26 -14.25 7.04 -27.35
CA ARG A 26 -13.85 8.45 -27.16
C ARG A 26 -15.04 9.40 -27.12
N LEU A 27 -16.03 9.18 -27.99
CA LEU A 27 -17.21 10.05 -28.09
C LEU A 27 -18.13 9.89 -26.89
N GLN A 28 -18.36 8.64 -26.46
CA GLN A 28 -19.30 8.35 -25.40
C GLN A 28 -18.82 7.23 -24.49
N PRO A 29 -17.93 7.56 -23.53
CA PRO A 29 -17.26 6.52 -22.78
C PRO A 29 -18.17 5.75 -21.82
N HIS A 30 -19.17 6.42 -21.25
CA HIS A 30 -20.16 5.82 -20.35
C HIS A 30 -21.00 4.75 -21.05
N ALA A 31 -21.49 5.03 -22.26
CA ALA A 31 -22.31 4.07 -23.01
C ALA A 31 -21.48 2.92 -23.56
N TYR A 32 -20.22 3.17 -23.91
CA TYR A 32 -19.30 2.13 -24.36
C TYR A 32 -19.06 1.08 -23.27
N LEU A 33 -18.68 1.50 -22.07
CA LEU A 33 -18.46 0.55 -20.97
C LEU A 33 -19.75 -0.19 -20.60
N LEU A 34 -20.88 0.51 -20.57
CA LEU A 34 -22.18 -0.10 -20.26
C LEU A 34 -22.60 -1.15 -21.31
N ALA A 35 -22.33 -0.93 -22.59
CA ALA A 35 -22.62 -1.88 -23.65
C ALA A 35 -21.81 -3.18 -23.49
N HIS A 36 -20.57 -3.07 -23.04
CA HIS A 36 -19.70 -4.22 -22.75
C HIS A 36 -20.10 -4.96 -21.47
N LEU A 37 -20.51 -4.25 -20.42
CA LEU A 37 -20.96 -4.83 -19.15
C LEU A 37 -22.37 -5.44 -19.22
N SER A 38 -23.23 -4.93 -20.12
CA SER A 38 -24.61 -5.39 -20.31
C SER A 38 -24.93 -5.59 -21.79
N PRO A 39 -24.36 -6.64 -22.43
CA PRO A 39 -24.69 -6.95 -23.81
C PRO A 39 -26.19 -7.26 -23.94
N PRO A 40 -26.84 -6.84 -25.04
CA PRO A 40 -28.24 -7.15 -25.27
C PRO A 40 -28.43 -8.67 -25.35
N PRO A 41 -29.56 -9.22 -24.84
CA PRO A 41 -29.79 -10.67 -24.78
C PRO A 41 -29.83 -11.36 -26.15
N SER A 42 -29.90 -10.59 -27.25
CA SER A 42 -29.78 -11.06 -28.63
C SER A 42 -28.34 -11.42 -29.02
N SER A 43 -27.34 -10.79 -28.39
CA SER A 43 -25.93 -11.11 -28.53
C SER A 43 -25.59 -12.06 -27.39
N ASN A 44 -25.39 -13.35 -27.68
CA ASN A 44 -25.06 -14.39 -26.72
C ASN A 44 -23.63 -14.23 -26.13
N GLN A 45 -23.15 -12.99 -26.02
CA GLN A 45 -21.84 -12.62 -25.49
C GLN A 45 -21.92 -12.48 -23.97
N PRO A 46 -20.95 -13.04 -23.23
CA PRO A 46 -20.85 -12.82 -21.79
C PRO A 46 -20.51 -11.36 -21.47
N SER A 47 -20.88 -10.91 -20.27
CA SER A 47 -20.54 -9.58 -19.75
C SER A 47 -19.02 -9.47 -19.53
N ILE A 48 -18.31 -8.96 -20.52
CA ILE A 48 -16.86 -8.81 -20.53
C ILE A 48 -16.54 -7.32 -20.62
N ARG A 49 -15.54 -6.86 -19.86
CA ARG A 49 -15.05 -5.47 -19.90
C ARG A 49 -14.48 -5.12 -21.28
N ALA A 50 -14.28 -3.84 -21.55
CA ALA A 50 -13.67 -3.37 -22.80
C ALA A 50 -12.33 -4.05 -23.12
N ASN A 51 -11.60 -4.51 -22.10
CA ASN A 51 -10.30 -5.18 -22.20
C ASN A 51 -10.35 -6.71 -22.29
N GLY A 52 -11.53 -7.32 -22.43
CA GLY A 52 -11.62 -8.78 -22.50
C GLY A 52 -11.65 -9.50 -21.13
N ARG A 53 -11.56 -8.76 -20.02
CA ARG A 53 -11.52 -9.30 -18.65
C ARG A 53 -12.91 -9.41 -18.01
N CYS A 54 -13.05 -10.34 -17.06
CA CYS A 54 -14.22 -10.40 -16.17
C CYS A 54 -14.22 -9.25 -15.15
N THR A 55 -15.37 -9.01 -14.50
CA THR A 55 -15.55 -7.93 -13.52
C THR A 55 -14.62 -8.05 -12.30
N SER A 56 -14.37 -9.28 -11.81
CA SER A 56 -13.51 -9.55 -10.65
C SER A 56 -12.07 -9.96 -11.01
N GLN A 57 -11.69 -9.93 -12.29
CA GLN A 57 -10.41 -10.48 -12.74
C GLN A 57 -9.29 -9.43 -12.72
N PHE A 58 -8.24 -9.69 -11.94
CA PHE A 58 -7.00 -8.90 -11.90
C PHE A 58 -6.14 -9.09 -13.16
N ARG A 59 -5.31 -8.09 -13.47
CA ARG A 59 -4.26 -8.20 -14.48
C ARG A 59 -3.21 -9.21 -14.06
N VAL A 60 -2.58 -9.86 -15.05
CA VAL A 60 -1.43 -10.74 -14.81
C VAL A 60 -0.30 -9.92 -14.20
N THR A 61 0.19 -10.37 -13.05
CA THR A 61 1.29 -9.73 -12.32
C THR A 61 2.58 -10.53 -12.49
N SER A 62 3.67 -9.85 -12.77
CA SER A 62 5.03 -10.41 -12.76
C SER A 62 5.95 -9.49 -11.98
N ALA A 63 6.74 -10.05 -11.07
CA ALA A 63 7.75 -9.31 -10.31
C ALA A 63 9.14 -9.88 -10.64
N ASN A 64 10.16 -9.03 -10.59
CA ASN A 64 11.57 -9.43 -10.60
C ASN A 64 12.28 -8.60 -9.52
N THR A 65 12.81 -9.26 -8.50
CA THR A 65 13.61 -8.63 -7.43
C THR A 65 15.07 -8.52 -7.85
N GLY A 66 15.83 -7.59 -7.24
CA GLY A 66 17.27 -7.44 -7.49
C GLY A 66 17.66 -6.99 -8.89
N SER A 67 16.79 -6.25 -9.59
CA SER A 67 17.03 -5.81 -10.98
C SER A 67 18.02 -4.63 -11.10
N LEU A 68 18.22 -3.85 -10.04
CA LEU A 68 19.14 -2.71 -9.99
C LEU A 68 20.35 -3.05 -9.10
N THR A 69 21.56 -2.79 -9.59
CA THR A 69 22.82 -3.19 -8.92
C THR A 69 23.33 -2.19 -7.87
N HIS A 70 22.93 -0.92 -7.97
CA HIS A 70 23.44 0.16 -7.10
C HIS A 70 22.57 0.44 -5.87
N THR A 71 21.48 -0.28 -5.70
CA THR A 71 20.51 -0.08 -4.61
C THR A 71 20.59 -1.23 -3.61
N ASN A 72 20.32 -0.95 -2.33
CA ASN A 72 20.30 -1.97 -1.28
C ASN A 72 19.22 -3.03 -1.50
N GLY A 73 18.11 -2.65 -2.13
CA GLY A 73 17.06 -3.53 -2.61
C GLY A 73 16.42 -2.95 -3.86
N SER A 74 15.92 -3.79 -4.75
CA SER A 74 15.18 -3.32 -5.92
C SER A 74 14.13 -4.31 -6.38
N ALA A 75 13.13 -3.81 -7.08
CA ALA A 75 12.16 -4.65 -7.76
C ALA A 75 11.58 -3.98 -9.00
N VAL A 76 11.30 -4.77 -10.01
CA VAL A 76 10.51 -4.39 -11.18
C VAL A 76 9.23 -5.19 -11.14
N VAL A 77 8.09 -4.50 -11.05
CA VAL A 77 6.77 -5.13 -11.06
C VAL A 77 6.00 -4.66 -12.27
N ARG A 78 5.39 -5.61 -12.97
CA ARG A 78 4.51 -5.37 -14.10
C ARG A 78 3.15 -5.98 -13.81
N ILE A 79 2.12 -5.15 -13.87
CA ILE A 79 0.71 -5.51 -13.70
C ILE A 79 0.02 -5.22 -15.04
N GLY A 80 -0.11 -6.25 -15.88
CA GLY A 80 -0.56 -6.11 -17.26
C GLY A 80 0.36 -5.18 -18.07
N ASP A 81 -0.17 -4.01 -18.44
CA ASP A 81 0.57 -2.98 -19.16
C ASP A 81 1.16 -1.90 -18.25
N THR A 82 0.72 -1.83 -16.98
CA THR A 82 1.31 -0.91 -16.00
C THR A 82 2.61 -1.52 -15.48
N ALA A 83 3.71 -0.78 -15.55
CA ALA A 83 5.02 -1.23 -15.08
C ALA A 83 5.63 -0.19 -14.13
N ALA A 84 6.10 -0.66 -12.98
CA ALA A 84 6.74 0.15 -11.95
C ALA A 84 8.08 -0.48 -11.54
N VAL A 85 9.07 0.38 -11.30
CA VAL A 85 10.39 0.03 -10.77
C VAL A 85 10.53 0.69 -9.43
N CYS A 86 11.00 -0.05 -8.43
CA CYS A 86 11.30 0.48 -7.11
C CYS A 86 12.77 0.19 -6.78
N GLY A 87 13.47 1.20 -6.28
CA GLY A 87 14.79 1.10 -5.69
C GLY A 87 14.76 1.56 -4.24
N VAL A 88 15.41 0.81 -3.36
CA VAL A 88 15.58 1.16 -1.95
C VAL A 88 17.05 1.49 -1.71
N ARG A 89 17.30 2.69 -1.20
CA ARG A 89 18.64 3.16 -0.83
C ARG A 89 18.66 3.46 0.66
N ALA A 90 19.67 2.96 1.35
CA ALA A 90 19.86 3.21 2.77
C ALA A 90 20.94 4.28 2.99
N GLU A 91 20.66 5.25 3.85
CA GLU A 91 21.61 6.25 4.33
C GLU A 91 21.65 6.23 5.86
N ILE A 92 22.73 6.74 6.44
CA ILE A 92 22.92 6.76 7.90
C ILE A 92 22.62 8.15 8.41
N LEU A 93 21.74 8.23 9.41
CA LEU A 93 21.42 9.45 10.14
C LEU A 93 21.99 9.35 11.54
N HIS A 94 22.93 10.24 11.87
CA HIS A 94 23.52 10.29 13.20
C HIS A 94 22.53 10.86 14.21
N THR A 95 22.57 10.35 15.45
CA THR A 95 21.69 10.85 16.50
C THR A 95 21.93 12.32 16.86
N ASP A 96 23.13 12.82 16.58
CA ASP A 96 23.51 14.21 16.86
C ASP A 96 22.87 15.21 15.89
N ASP A 97 22.54 14.76 14.67
CA ASP A 97 21.84 15.56 13.66
C ASP A 97 20.33 15.60 13.91
N ILE A 98 19.83 14.75 14.80
CA ILE A 98 18.42 14.66 15.15
C ILE A 98 18.12 15.65 16.28
N ALA A 99 17.56 16.80 15.92
CA ALA A 99 17.20 17.83 16.90
C ALA A 99 16.27 17.33 18.02
N SER A 100 15.35 16.40 17.73
CA SER A 100 14.43 15.81 18.72
C SER A 100 15.06 14.78 19.65
N TRP A 101 16.22 14.19 19.29
CA TRP A 101 16.84 13.09 20.03
C TRP A 101 17.28 13.50 21.44
N SER A 102 17.86 14.70 21.57
CA SER A 102 18.28 15.24 22.87
C SER A 102 17.11 15.50 23.82
N VAL A 103 15.91 15.74 23.29
CA VAL A 103 14.69 16.01 24.07
C VAL A 103 14.05 14.71 24.56
N SER A 104 14.08 13.64 23.76
CA SER A 104 13.54 12.32 24.15
C SER A 104 14.34 11.66 25.28
N ARG A 105 15.66 11.90 25.37
CA ARG A 105 16.50 11.45 26.50
C ARG A 105 16.26 12.21 27.81
N ALA A 106 15.61 13.38 27.76
CA ALA A 106 15.36 14.19 28.96
C ALA A 106 14.17 13.68 29.80
N SER A 107 13.47 12.62 29.35
CA SER A 107 12.51 11.88 30.17
C SER A 107 13.20 10.64 30.75
N PRO A 108 13.75 10.67 31.97
CA PRO A 108 14.22 9.46 32.62
C PRO A 108 13.04 8.49 32.84
N PRO A 109 13.24 7.17 32.69
CA PRO A 109 12.26 6.19 33.12
C PRO A 109 12.39 6.05 34.65
N ASP A 110 11.94 7.06 35.40
CA ASP A 110 11.68 6.82 36.82
C ASP A 110 10.57 7.72 37.40
N SER A 111 9.82 7.09 38.30
CA SER A 111 8.69 7.57 39.11
C SER A 111 7.31 7.64 38.45
N THR A 112 6.60 6.50 38.56
CA THR A 112 5.24 6.46 39.12
C THR A 112 4.29 7.59 38.75
N ASN A 113 3.80 7.62 37.51
CA ASN A 113 2.53 8.29 37.23
C ASN A 113 1.54 7.31 36.62
N LYS A 114 1.10 6.42 37.51
CA LYS A 114 -0.22 5.81 37.48
C LYS A 114 -1.22 6.96 37.37
N ARG A 115 -1.56 7.35 36.14
CA ARG A 115 -2.64 8.29 35.85
C ARG A 115 -3.87 7.76 36.58
N ARG A 116 -4.21 8.41 37.70
CA ARG A 116 -5.42 8.15 38.49
C ARG A 116 -6.60 8.41 37.56
N LYS A 117 -7.01 7.39 36.80
CA LYS A 117 -8.35 7.31 36.26
C LYS A 117 -9.25 6.98 37.44
N LEU A 118 -10.04 7.97 37.85
CA LEU A 118 -11.06 7.88 38.89
C LEU A 118 -11.86 6.59 38.67
N THR A 119 -11.70 5.62 39.56
CA THR A 119 -12.49 4.39 39.60
C THR A 119 -13.83 4.72 40.24
N ASP A 120 -14.92 4.59 39.48
CA ASP A 120 -16.20 4.18 40.07
C ASP A 120 -16.24 2.64 40.03
N THR A 121 -16.68 2.09 41.15
CA THR A 121 -16.48 0.72 41.60
C THR A 121 -17.50 -0.26 41.01
N THR A 122 -17.04 -1.38 40.42
CA THR A 122 -17.59 -2.73 40.70
C THR A 122 -16.76 -3.84 40.00
N GLU A 123 -16.06 -4.64 40.81
CA GLU A 123 -15.85 -6.12 40.76
C GLU A 123 -15.79 -6.84 39.38
N LYS A 124 -14.75 -7.61 38.98
CA LYS A 124 -14.04 -8.74 39.63
C LYS A 124 -12.72 -9.07 38.87
N PRO A 125 -11.74 -9.75 39.50
CA PRO A 125 -10.42 -10.06 38.90
C PRO A 125 -10.35 -11.48 38.33
N THR A 126 -9.86 -11.64 37.10
CA THR A 126 -9.38 -12.94 36.59
C THR A 126 -8.18 -12.76 35.66
N VAL A 127 -7.02 -13.18 36.17
CA VAL A 127 -5.83 -13.76 35.51
C VAL A 127 -5.21 -12.98 34.34
N ALA A 128 -4.17 -12.19 34.66
CA ALA A 128 -3.24 -11.62 33.68
C ALA A 128 -1.99 -12.51 33.56
N ALA A 129 -1.75 -13.04 32.36
CA ALA A 129 -0.47 -13.58 31.90
C ALA A 129 -0.44 -13.60 30.36
N SER A 130 0.04 -12.51 29.74
CA SER A 130 0.53 -12.35 28.35
C SER A 130 0.64 -10.84 28.08
N ASN A 131 1.65 -10.22 27.46
CA ASN A 131 2.92 -10.59 26.85
C ASN A 131 3.71 -9.26 26.74
N GLY A 132 5.02 -9.24 27.02
CA GLY A 132 5.87 -8.04 26.93
C GLY A 132 6.26 -7.59 25.53
N ASN A 133 5.41 -7.78 24.52
CA ASN A 133 5.68 -7.37 23.13
C ASN A 133 4.97 -6.07 22.73
N GLU A 134 3.98 -5.62 23.50
CA GLU A 134 3.19 -4.43 23.13
C GLU A 134 3.95 -3.13 23.38
N ASP A 135 4.82 -3.10 24.41
CA ASP A 135 5.58 -1.90 24.77
C ASP A 135 6.72 -1.57 23.76
N GLU A 136 7.41 -2.59 23.22
CA GLU A 136 8.47 -2.38 22.21
C GLU A 136 7.90 -1.92 20.85
N ASP A 137 6.68 -2.34 20.54
CA ASP A 137 5.98 -2.02 19.29
C ASP A 137 5.46 -0.57 19.23
N GLU A 138 5.14 0.02 20.39
CA GLU A 138 4.73 1.44 20.49
C GLU A 138 5.93 2.39 20.41
N ASP A 139 7.08 2.00 21.00
CA ASP A 139 8.33 2.77 20.91
C ASP A 139 8.91 2.77 19.47
N ASP A 140 8.76 1.66 18.75
CA ASP A 140 9.14 1.53 17.34
C ASP A 140 8.30 2.46 16.43
N GLU A 141 7.00 2.59 16.70
CA GLU A 141 6.11 3.46 15.93
C GLU A 141 6.49 4.94 16.10
N SER A 142 6.71 5.35 17.36
CA SER A 142 7.07 6.72 17.71
C SER A 142 8.40 7.09 17.05
N HIS A 143 9.42 6.25 17.14
CA HIS A 143 10.71 6.56 16.54
C HIS A 143 10.69 6.60 15.00
N ILE A 144 9.99 5.69 14.31
CA ILE A 144 9.98 5.70 12.84
C ILE A 144 9.20 6.92 12.30
N GLN A 145 8.06 7.25 12.92
CA GLN A 145 7.24 8.40 12.51
C GLN A 145 7.89 9.73 12.92
N ASP A 146 8.41 9.84 14.14
CA ASP A 146 9.02 11.08 14.64
C ASP A 146 10.33 11.41 13.92
N LEU A 147 11.10 10.38 13.54
CA LEU A 147 12.39 10.55 12.87
C LEU A 147 12.30 10.50 11.34
N ASN A 148 11.11 10.26 10.76
CA ASN A 148 10.88 10.13 9.32
C ASN A 148 11.90 9.20 8.63
N LEU A 149 12.16 8.03 9.22
CA LEU A 149 13.20 7.11 8.73
C LEU A 149 12.85 6.49 7.36
N LEU A 150 11.60 6.58 6.92
CA LEU A 150 11.14 6.07 5.64
C LEU A 150 10.73 7.24 4.75
N VAL A 151 11.38 7.37 3.59
CA VAL A 151 11.12 8.45 2.64
C VAL A 151 10.75 7.85 1.28
N PRO A 152 9.45 7.59 1.02
CA PRO A 152 8.98 7.14 -0.27
C PRO A 152 8.79 8.32 -1.21
N ASN A 153 9.27 8.16 -2.44
CA ASN A 153 9.14 9.14 -3.51
C ASN A 153 8.65 8.43 -4.76
N LEU A 154 7.53 8.89 -5.32
CA LEU A 154 6.97 8.35 -6.54
C LEU A 154 7.16 9.34 -7.69
N SER A 155 7.89 8.90 -8.70
CA SER A 155 8.10 9.63 -9.94
C SER A 155 7.29 9.01 -11.08
N LEU A 156 6.64 9.89 -11.84
CA LEU A 156 5.95 9.52 -13.08
C LEU A 156 6.88 9.94 -14.22
N SER A 157 7.52 8.96 -14.86
CA SER A 157 8.48 9.22 -15.93
C SER A 157 7.82 9.89 -17.14
N THR A 158 8.65 10.55 -17.93
CA THR A 158 8.27 10.97 -19.28
C THR A 158 7.95 9.73 -20.11
N GLY A 159 6.79 9.71 -20.76
CA GLY A 159 6.33 8.56 -21.55
C GLY A 159 5.42 7.56 -20.83
N CYS A 160 5.14 7.70 -19.51
CA CYS A 160 4.19 6.81 -18.83
C CYS A 160 2.76 6.96 -19.35
N ALA A 161 2.36 8.20 -19.58
CA ALA A 161 1.08 8.59 -20.16
C ALA A 161 1.30 9.86 -20.99
N PRO A 162 0.48 10.09 -22.03
CA PRO A 162 0.62 11.26 -22.91
C PRO A 162 0.44 12.61 -22.19
N GLY A 163 -0.04 12.61 -20.94
CA GLY A 163 -0.22 13.81 -20.12
C GLY A 163 1.02 14.27 -19.34
N PHE A 164 2.11 13.49 -19.28
CA PHE A 164 3.31 13.85 -18.52
C PHE A 164 4.39 14.45 -19.42
N ILE A 165 4.64 15.74 -19.22
CA ILE A 165 5.63 16.52 -19.98
C ILE A 165 6.99 16.45 -19.26
N PRO A 166 8.11 16.32 -19.98
CA PRO A 166 9.45 16.42 -19.41
C PRO A 166 9.68 17.75 -18.68
N GLY A 167 10.28 17.68 -17.49
CA GLY A 167 10.64 18.87 -16.70
C GLY A 167 9.47 19.57 -16.00
N ALA A 168 8.28 18.97 -16.01
CA ALA A 168 7.17 19.46 -15.20
C ALA A 168 7.46 19.26 -13.70
N PRO A 169 7.00 20.17 -12.82
CA PRO A 169 7.04 19.95 -11.38
C PRO A 169 6.25 18.67 -11.01
N PRO A 170 6.50 18.08 -9.83
CA PRO A 170 5.80 16.88 -9.40
C PRO A 170 4.29 17.08 -9.47
N SER A 171 3.62 16.17 -10.18
CA SER A 171 2.17 16.24 -10.36
C SER A 171 1.44 16.00 -9.02
N ALA A 172 0.22 16.53 -8.90
CA ALA A 172 -0.61 16.28 -7.72
C ALA A 172 -0.86 14.78 -7.48
N LEU A 173 -0.95 13.98 -8.54
CA LEU A 173 -1.07 12.52 -8.46
C LEU A 173 0.20 11.88 -7.89
N ALA A 174 1.38 12.31 -8.34
CA ALA A 174 2.64 11.79 -7.80
C ALA A 174 2.80 12.12 -6.30
N GLN A 175 2.44 13.34 -5.91
CA GLN A 175 2.48 13.79 -4.51
C GLN A 175 1.46 13.04 -3.63
N SER A 176 0.22 12.88 -4.10
CA SER A 176 -0.81 12.17 -3.35
C SER A 176 -0.47 10.69 -3.18
N LEU A 177 0.02 10.03 -4.23
CA LEU A 177 0.42 8.63 -4.15
C LEU A 177 1.64 8.42 -3.25
N SER A 178 2.64 9.31 -3.30
CA SER A 178 3.80 9.25 -2.40
C SER A 178 3.37 9.33 -0.94
N HIS A 179 2.47 10.28 -0.62
CA HIS A 179 1.91 10.41 0.71
C HIS A 179 1.03 9.20 1.11
N GLN A 180 0.25 8.64 0.20
CA GLN A 180 -0.54 7.43 0.47
C GLN A 180 0.35 6.22 0.78
N ILE A 181 1.46 6.05 0.05
CA ILE A 181 2.46 5.01 0.29
C ILE A 181 3.12 5.22 1.66
N LEU A 182 3.52 6.45 2.00
CA LEU A 182 4.09 6.79 3.30
C LEU A 182 3.12 6.45 4.45
N SER A 183 1.88 6.92 4.35
CA SER A 183 0.83 6.66 5.34
C SER A 183 0.59 5.16 5.52
N LEU A 184 0.64 4.38 4.42
CA LEU A 184 0.44 2.95 4.46
C LEU A 184 1.66 2.22 5.07
N LEU A 185 2.89 2.64 4.76
CA LEU A 185 4.11 2.11 5.39
C LEU A 185 4.08 2.28 6.91
N HIS A 186 3.64 3.45 7.39
CA HIS A 186 3.47 3.69 8.83
C HIS A 186 2.34 2.85 9.43
N SER A 187 1.17 2.78 8.78
CA SER A 187 0.03 2.00 9.32
C SER A 187 0.27 0.49 9.33
N THR A 188 1.08 -0.01 8.39
CA THR A 188 1.37 -1.46 8.27
C THR A 188 2.49 -1.92 9.18
N ARG A 189 3.30 -1.01 9.73
CA ARG A 189 4.48 -1.33 10.57
C ARG A 189 5.38 -2.38 9.92
N LEU A 190 5.59 -2.27 8.60
CA LEU A 190 6.31 -3.28 7.82
C LEU A 190 7.77 -3.43 8.24
N VAL A 191 8.46 -2.32 8.49
CA VAL A 191 9.87 -2.28 8.87
C VAL A 191 9.97 -2.12 10.36
N ARG A 192 10.78 -2.96 11.01
CA ARG A 192 11.02 -2.87 12.45
C ARG A 192 12.06 -1.80 12.75
N ALA A 193 11.88 -1.03 13.81
CA ALA A 193 12.87 0.00 14.12
C ALA A 193 14.15 -0.62 14.66
N GLU A 194 14.09 -1.81 15.28
CA GLU A 194 15.27 -2.58 15.70
C GLU A 194 16.28 -2.81 14.56
N ASP A 195 15.80 -3.13 13.35
CA ASP A 195 16.65 -3.37 12.17
C ASP A 195 17.31 -2.09 11.65
N LEU A 196 16.73 -0.92 11.97
CA LEU A 196 17.24 0.38 11.57
C LEU A 196 18.17 1.01 12.63
N ARG A 197 18.16 0.51 13.87
CA ARG A 197 18.96 1.05 14.98
C ARG A 197 20.41 0.56 14.87
N ILE A 198 21.35 1.49 14.90
CA ILE A 198 22.78 1.19 14.96
C ILE A 198 23.22 1.31 16.43
N TRP A 199 23.45 0.15 17.02
CA TRP A 199 23.86 0.02 18.41
C TRP A 199 25.36 0.20 18.56
N TYR A 200 25.75 0.98 19.55
CA TYR A 200 27.09 0.99 20.09
C TYR A 200 27.05 0.36 21.48
N GLN A 201 27.73 -0.76 21.63
CA GLN A 201 28.04 -1.29 22.95
C GLN A 201 29.44 -0.78 23.29
N PRO A 202 29.59 0.18 24.21
CA PRO A 202 30.92 0.57 24.66
C PRO A 202 31.66 -0.68 25.13
N PRO A 203 32.92 -0.88 24.72
CA PRO A 203 33.69 -2.00 25.21
C PRO A 203 33.67 -1.93 26.73
N ASN A 204 33.25 -3.04 27.36
CA ASN A 204 33.43 -3.23 28.78
C ASN A 204 34.95 -3.28 29.01
N LEU A 205 35.59 -2.13 29.14
CA LEU A 205 36.82 -2.02 29.91
C LEU A 205 36.43 -2.43 31.33
N GLY A 206 36.51 -3.73 31.57
CA GLY A 206 36.37 -4.28 32.91
C GLY A 206 37.34 -3.54 33.83
N ALA A 207 36.95 -3.42 35.09
CA ALA A 207 37.83 -2.92 36.15
C ALA A 207 39.16 -3.71 36.28
N GLU A 208 39.38 -4.78 35.50
CA GLU A 208 40.56 -5.64 35.57
C GLU A 208 41.87 -5.04 34.98
N GLU A 209 41.82 -3.92 34.25
CA GLU A 209 43.06 -3.24 33.79
C GLU A 209 43.49 -2.03 34.63
N LEU A 210 42.60 -1.47 35.46
CA LEU A 210 42.95 -0.39 36.39
C LEU A 210 43.49 -0.91 37.74
N GLU A 211 43.29 -2.19 38.06
CA GLU A 211 43.81 -2.79 39.29
C GLU A 211 45.29 -3.23 39.18
N ARG A 212 45.85 -3.37 37.97
CA ARG A 212 47.25 -3.82 37.80
C ARG A 212 48.33 -2.75 37.99
N HIS A 213 47.99 -1.56 38.48
CA HIS A 213 48.98 -0.49 38.64
C HIS A 213 48.97 0.29 39.96
N ASN A 214 48.16 -0.10 40.96
CA ASN A 214 48.16 0.51 42.29
C ASN A 214 48.20 -0.57 43.40
N GLU A 215 49.27 -1.36 43.47
CA GLU A 215 49.50 -2.27 44.61
C GLU A 215 50.19 -1.60 45.81
N ASP A 216 50.51 -0.31 45.75
CA ASP A 216 51.11 0.44 46.86
C ASP A 216 50.31 1.70 47.19
N GLU A 217 49.18 1.56 47.90
CA GLU A 217 48.72 2.50 48.95
C GLU A 217 47.33 2.08 49.44
N GLN A 218 47.33 1.39 50.59
CA GLN A 218 46.15 0.98 51.32
C GLN A 218 45.57 2.17 52.10
N MET A 219 44.34 2.61 51.77
CA MET A 219 43.46 3.28 52.73
C MET A 219 42.01 2.83 52.54
N ASP A 220 41.48 2.20 53.60
CA ASP A 220 40.08 1.86 53.82
C ASP A 220 39.18 3.10 53.63
N VAL A 221 38.31 3.03 52.62
CA VAL A 221 37.07 3.81 52.59
C VAL A 221 35.99 2.89 52.08
N ASP A 222 34.95 2.67 52.90
CA ASP A 222 33.81 1.81 52.64
C ASP A 222 33.24 1.99 51.23
N ALA A 223 33.63 1.11 50.30
CA ALA A 223 33.06 1.03 48.97
C ALA A 223 31.69 0.35 49.09
N GLN A 224 30.65 1.17 49.09
CA GLN A 224 29.28 0.72 48.87
C GLN A 224 29.24 0.01 47.51
N GLU A 225 28.94 -1.29 47.52
CA GLU A 225 28.76 -2.13 46.32
C GLU A 225 27.71 -1.52 45.40
N GLY A 226 28.17 -0.63 44.53
CA GLY A 226 27.40 -0.06 43.43
C GLY A 226 27.43 -1.04 42.28
N ASP A 227 26.31 -1.72 42.08
CA ASP A 227 25.87 -2.40 40.87
C ASP A 227 26.79 -2.16 39.66
N ALA A 228 27.59 -3.16 39.30
CA ALA A 228 28.34 -3.21 38.05
C ALA A 228 27.35 -3.40 36.89
N GLY A 229 26.52 -2.38 36.67
CA GLY A 229 25.59 -2.30 35.57
C GLY A 229 26.39 -2.24 34.28
N ALA A 230 26.30 -3.29 33.47
CA ALA A 230 26.72 -3.27 32.07
C ALA A 230 26.21 -1.96 31.45
N LYS A 231 27.12 -1.09 31.01
CA LYS A 231 26.77 0.19 30.39
C LYS A 231 25.76 -0.10 29.27
N SER A 232 24.55 0.42 29.43
CA SER A 232 23.43 0.17 28.52
C SER A 232 23.84 0.49 27.08
N ARG A 233 23.56 -0.41 26.14
CA ARG A 233 23.82 -0.20 24.71
C ARG A 233 23.23 1.15 24.29
N GLU A 234 24.05 2.03 23.74
CA GLU A 234 23.61 3.34 23.27
C GLU A 234 23.28 3.27 21.78
N ILE A 235 22.17 3.90 21.38
CA ILE A 235 21.86 4.12 19.97
C ILE A 235 22.62 5.36 19.52
N LYS A 236 23.43 5.23 18.46
CA LYS A 236 24.28 6.33 17.92
C LYS A 236 23.85 6.79 16.54
N ALA A 237 23.15 5.94 15.79
CA ALA A 237 22.65 6.29 14.47
C ALA A 237 21.44 5.44 14.09
N PHE A 238 20.70 5.91 13.10
CA PHE A 238 19.58 5.22 12.48
C PHE A 238 19.82 5.07 10.98
N TRP A 239 19.34 3.97 10.41
CA TRP A 239 19.21 3.82 8.98
C TRP A 239 17.95 4.56 8.49
N VAL A 240 18.13 5.42 7.49
CA VAL A 240 17.07 6.08 6.74
C VAL A 240 16.95 5.37 5.39
N LEU A 241 15.74 4.91 5.07
CA LEU A 241 15.44 4.22 3.81
C LEU A 241 14.72 5.18 2.85
N TYR A 242 15.41 5.53 1.77
CA TYR A 242 14.83 6.21 0.63
C TYR A 242 14.25 5.16 -0.33
N ILE A 243 12.96 5.26 -0.60
CA ILE A 243 12.22 4.33 -1.45
C ILE A 243 11.80 5.09 -2.69
N ASP A 244 12.58 4.97 -3.75
CA ASP A 244 12.29 5.63 -5.02
C ASP A 244 11.51 4.69 -5.94
N VAL A 245 10.28 5.07 -6.24
CA VAL A 245 9.40 4.38 -7.19
C VAL A 245 9.33 5.18 -8.47
N MET A 246 9.58 4.54 -9.59
CA MET A 246 9.43 5.09 -10.93
C MET A 246 8.45 4.26 -11.72
N ILE A 247 7.31 4.87 -12.10
CA ILE A 247 6.40 4.24 -13.05
C ILE A 247 7.00 4.40 -14.44
N ILE A 248 7.03 3.31 -15.23
CA ILE A 248 7.50 3.32 -16.63
C ILE A 248 6.32 3.45 -17.57
N SER A 249 5.27 2.68 -17.35
CA SER A 249 4.05 2.70 -18.17
C SER A 249 2.83 2.74 -17.27
N LEU A 250 1.88 3.63 -17.59
CA LEU A 250 0.68 3.85 -16.82
C LEU A 250 -0.56 3.45 -17.64
N ALA A 251 -1.08 2.26 -17.39
CA ALA A 251 -2.32 1.75 -18.00
C ALA A 251 -3.50 1.69 -17.00
N GLY A 252 -3.42 2.44 -15.91
CA GLY A 252 -4.39 2.46 -14.80
C GLY A 252 -3.86 1.81 -13.54
N ASN A 253 -4.50 2.15 -12.42
CA ASN A 253 -4.18 1.65 -11.08
C ASN A 253 -2.68 1.81 -10.70
N PRO A 254 -2.13 3.04 -10.72
CA PRO A 254 -0.73 3.28 -10.38
C PRO A 254 -0.39 2.89 -8.93
N PHE A 255 -1.34 3.03 -8.02
CA PHE A 255 -1.14 2.78 -6.60
C PHE A 255 -0.82 1.30 -6.31
N ASP A 256 -1.63 0.37 -6.80
CA ASP A 256 -1.39 -1.07 -6.56
C ASP A 256 -0.05 -1.52 -7.16
N ALA A 257 0.31 -1.02 -8.35
CA ALA A 257 1.58 -1.35 -9.00
C ALA A 257 2.79 -0.78 -8.25
N ALA A 258 2.70 0.49 -7.82
CA ALA A 258 3.73 1.12 -7.01
C ALA A 258 3.90 0.41 -5.67
N TRP A 259 2.79 0.11 -4.98
CA TRP A 259 2.82 -0.57 -3.69
C TRP A 259 3.40 -1.99 -3.79
N ALA A 260 3.00 -2.76 -4.81
CA ALA A 260 3.57 -4.08 -5.05
C ALA A 260 5.09 -4.02 -5.33
N ALA A 261 5.55 -2.98 -6.04
CA ALA A 261 6.98 -2.76 -6.28
C ALA A 261 7.74 -2.41 -4.99
N VAL A 262 7.15 -1.58 -4.11
CA VAL A 262 7.73 -1.24 -2.81
C VAL A 262 7.88 -2.48 -1.92
N LEU A 263 6.83 -3.31 -1.81
CA LEU A 263 6.89 -4.56 -1.03
C LEU A 263 7.98 -5.52 -1.56
N ALA A 264 8.03 -5.69 -2.88
CA ALA A 264 9.01 -6.57 -3.51
C ALA A 264 10.43 -6.05 -3.28
N ALA A 265 10.65 -4.73 -3.38
CA ALA A 265 11.95 -4.12 -3.17
C ALA A 265 12.38 -4.18 -1.69
N LEU A 266 11.48 -3.87 -0.76
CA LEU A 266 11.76 -3.95 0.69
C LEU A 266 12.12 -5.38 1.12
N ARG A 267 11.51 -6.40 0.51
CA ARG A 267 11.82 -7.82 0.79
C ARG A 267 13.22 -8.23 0.29
N ASP A 268 13.71 -7.58 -0.75
CA ASP A 268 15.05 -7.80 -1.30
C ASP A 268 16.14 -6.97 -0.59
N THR A 269 15.75 -5.89 0.10
CA THR A 269 16.68 -4.96 0.75
C THR A 269 17.62 -5.64 1.74
N LYS A 270 18.91 -5.45 1.51
CA LYS A 270 20.01 -5.86 2.38
C LYS A 270 20.76 -4.66 2.91
N LEU A 271 20.87 -4.56 4.22
CA LEU A 271 21.67 -3.55 4.89
C LEU A 271 23.03 -4.14 5.27
N PRO A 272 24.13 -3.44 4.96
CA PRO A 272 25.45 -3.88 5.41
C PRO A 272 25.51 -3.81 6.94
N LYS A 273 26.30 -4.70 7.55
CA LYS A 273 26.54 -4.67 8.98
C LYS A 273 27.26 -3.37 9.33
N THR A 274 26.69 -2.61 10.27
CA THR A 274 27.27 -1.36 10.77
C THR A 274 27.59 -1.44 12.25
N TRP A 275 28.68 -0.78 12.63
CA TRP A 275 29.02 -0.52 14.02
C TRP A 275 29.54 0.89 14.15
N TRP A 276 29.41 1.43 15.36
CA TRP A 276 30.02 2.71 15.70
C TRP A 276 31.51 2.51 16.01
N ASP A 277 32.36 3.24 15.32
CA ASP A 277 33.77 3.35 15.63
C ASP A 277 34.02 4.57 16.54
N VAL A 278 34.61 4.32 17.70
CA VAL A 278 34.89 5.33 18.73
C VAL A 278 36.02 6.24 18.30
N ASP A 279 37.01 5.70 17.61
CA ASP A 279 38.25 6.42 17.31
C ASP A 279 38.03 7.49 16.23
N ASN A 280 37.11 7.19 15.31
CA ASN A 280 36.78 8.04 14.17
C ASN A 280 35.47 8.82 14.36
N GLU A 281 34.73 8.58 15.45
CA GLU A 281 33.38 9.11 15.69
C GLU A 281 32.44 8.95 14.47
N MET A 282 32.57 7.82 13.77
CA MET A 282 31.84 7.54 12.53
C MET A 282 31.25 6.13 12.56
N VAL A 283 30.13 5.97 11.86
CA VAL A 283 29.57 4.63 11.60
C VAL A 283 30.36 3.99 10.46
N VAL A 284 30.92 2.82 10.72
CA VAL A 284 31.64 2.03 9.73
C VAL A 284 30.74 0.91 9.22
N CYS A 285 30.69 0.75 7.89
CA CYS A 285 29.98 -0.33 7.22
C CYS A 285 30.96 -1.44 6.84
N SER A 286 30.58 -2.70 7.08
CA SER A 286 31.27 -3.84 6.47
C SER A 286 31.07 -3.85 4.96
N GLU A 287 32.14 -4.06 4.20
CA GLU A 287 32.10 -4.25 2.74
C GLU A 287 31.66 -5.68 2.37
N ALA A 288 31.68 -6.61 3.32
CA ALA A 288 31.37 -8.02 3.07
C ALA A 288 29.86 -8.24 2.87
N VAL A 289 29.46 -8.63 1.66
CA VAL A 289 28.07 -8.98 1.30
C VAL A 289 27.51 -10.13 2.15
N SER A 290 28.38 -11.00 2.67
CA SER A 290 27.99 -12.11 3.57
C SER A 290 27.53 -11.66 4.95
N GLU A 291 27.96 -10.47 5.39
CA GLU A 291 27.56 -9.90 6.68
C GLU A 291 26.33 -9.00 6.57
N ALA A 292 25.83 -8.78 5.34
CA ALA A 292 24.65 -7.99 5.11
C ALA A 292 23.40 -8.70 5.64
N HIS A 293 22.61 -7.99 6.44
CA HIS A 293 21.36 -8.48 6.99
C HIS A 293 20.19 -8.09 6.09
N LYS A 294 19.26 -9.02 5.86
CA LYS A 294 18.00 -8.72 5.16
C LYS A 294 17.01 -8.12 6.15
N LEU A 295 16.24 -7.12 5.72
CA LEU A 295 15.18 -6.54 6.56
C LEU A 295 14.13 -7.58 6.94
N SER A 296 13.76 -7.63 8.22
CA SER A 296 12.76 -8.56 8.75
C SER A 296 11.34 -7.96 8.69
N LEU A 297 10.70 -8.10 7.53
CA LEU A 297 9.38 -7.47 7.32
C LEU A 297 8.27 -8.14 8.14
N ARG A 298 7.39 -7.31 8.74
CA ARG A 298 6.15 -7.76 9.38
C ARG A 298 5.06 -7.99 8.32
N GLY A 299 4.88 -9.24 7.92
CA GLY A 299 3.78 -9.64 7.03
C GLY A 299 3.96 -9.21 5.56
N MET A 300 2.86 -9.22 4.81
CA MET A 300 2.83 -8.84 3.39
C MET A 300 1.50 -8.16 3.05
N PRO A 301 1.32 -6.87 3.37
CA PRO A 301 0.09 -6.16 3.07
C PRO A 301 -0.06 -5.94 1.56
N VAL A 302 -1.02 -6.60 0.90
CA VAL A 302 -1.26 -6.44 -0.55
C VAL A 302 -2.43 -5.49 -0.78
N ALA A 303 -2.21 -4.46 -1.61
CA ALA A 303 -3.23 -3.51 -2.01
C ALA A 303 -4.08 -4.04 -3.17
N SER A 304 -5.39 -3.85 -3.06
CA SER A 304 -6.38 -4.17 -4.09
C SER A 304 -7.33 -3.00 -4.30
N SER A 305 -7.26 -2.41 -5.49
CA SER A 305 -8.15 -1.32 -5.91
C SER A 305 -9.35 -1.82 -6.70
N PHE A 306 -10.52 -1.24 -6.42
CA PHE A 306 -11.81 -1.52 -7.02
C PHE A 306 -12.51 -0.23 -7.42
N CYS A 307 -13.31 -0.27 -8.48
CA CYS A 307 -14.14 0.84 -8.92
C CYS A 307 -15.60 0.40 -9.01
N VAL A 308 -16.52 1.27 -8.62
CA VAL A 308 -17.96 1.04 -8.81
C VAL A 308 -18.43 1.85 -10.01
N PHE A 309 -19.05 1.15 -10.97
CA PHE A 309 -19.67 1.74 -12.14
C PHE A 309 -21.19 1.67 -12.03
N GLU A 310 -21.84 2.84 -12.08
CA GLU A 310 -23.29 2.98 -12.04
C GLU A 310 -23.86 3.18 -13.46
N ALA A 311 -24.91 2.41 -13.81
CA ALA A 311 -25.60 2.59 -15.10
C ALA A 311 -26.36 3.92 -15.23
N ASP A 312 -26.72 4.57 -14.11
CA ASP A 312 -27.70 5.65 -14.13
C ASP A 312 -27.14 6.95 -14.77
N ALA A 313 -25.83 7.17 -14.72
CA ALA A 313 -25.19 8.27 -15.46
C ALA A 313 -25.36 8.15 -17.00
N ALA A 314 -25.70 6.96 -17.52
CA ALA A 314 -25.93 6.69 -18.93
C ALA A 314 -27.42 6.47 -19.29
N SER A 315 -28.32 6.47 -18.31
CA SER A 315 -29.75 6.17 -18.50
C SER A 315 -30.43 7.21 -19.40
N GLY A 316 -29.96 8.46 -19.37
CA GLY A 316 -30.42 9.54 -20.25
C GLY A 316 -30.18 9.29 -21.75
N TRP A 317 -29.16 8.51 -22.11
CA TRP A 317 -28.81 8.27 -23.52
C TRP A 317 -29.33 6.95 -24.07
N ARG A 318 -29.55 5.93 -23.22
CA ARG A 318 -30.23 4.69 -23.65
C ARG A 318 -31.61 4.97 -24.25
N LYS A 319 -32.29 6.03 -23.80
CA LYS A 319 -33.54 6.55 -24.39
C LYS A 319 -33.42 6.95 -25.87
N VAL A 320 -32.22 7.22 -26.39
CA VAL A 320 -32.01 7.77 -27.74
C VAL A 320 -31.65 6.69 -28.77
N ILE A 321 -31.06 5.55 -28.36
CA ILE A 321 -30.44 4.59 -29.31
C ILE A 321 -31.31 3.36 -29.63
N ILE A 322 -32.24 2.92 -28.75
CA ILE A 322 -32.99 1.67 -28.98
C ILE A 322 -34.49 1.90 -28.74
N PRO A 323 -35.29 2.15 -29.80
CA PRO A 323 -36.74 2.35 -29.69
C PRO A 323 -37.56 1.04 -29.59
N ASP A 324 -36.94 -0.12 -29.37
CA ASP A 324 -37.58 -1.41 -29.66
C ASP A 324 -37.27 -2.51 -28.64
N ALA A 325 -37.36 -2.18 -27.35
CA ALA A 325 -37.35 -3.18 -26.30
C ALA A 325 -38.62 -3.07 -25.45
N GLU A 326 -39.43 -4.13 -25.48
CA GLU A 326 -40.46 -4.42 -24.46
C GLU A 326 -39.91 -4.38 -23.01
N GLU A 327 -38.60 -4.21 -22.83
CA GLU A 327 -37.97 -3.82 -21.56
C GLU A 327 -38.43 -2.45 -21.04
N GLU A 328 -38.94 -1.51 -21.85
CA GLU A 328 -39.42 -0.21 -21.35
C GLU A 328 -40.53 -0.34 -20.29
N ARG A 329 -41.41 -1.35 -20.42
CA ARG A 329 -42.45 -1.62 -19.40
C ARG A 329 -41.89 -2.23 -18.11
N LYS A 330 -40.76 -2.97 -18.18
CA LYS A 330 -40.05 -3.48 -17.00
C LYS A 330 -39.10 -2.44 -16.39
N ILE A 331 -38.59 -1.52 -17.20
CA ILE A 331 -37.73 -0.41 -16.78
C ILE A 331 -38.55 0.57 -15.93
N GLU A 332 -39.78 0.90 -16.31
CA GLU A 332 -40.68 1.70 -15.48
C GLU A 332 -41.11 1.01 -14.16
N GLU A 333 -41.33 -0.31 -14.16
CA GLU A 333 -41.63 -1.07 -12.94
C GLU A 333 -40.42 -1.24 -12.01
N SER A 334 -39.21 -1.37 -12.56
CA SER A 334 -37.97 -1.46 -11.78
C SER A 334 -37.51 -0.12 -11.20
N ASN A 335 -37.88 1.00 -11.84
CA ASN A 335 -37.71 2.35 -11.28
C ASN A 335 -38.58 2.60 -10.04
N ARG A 336 -39.67 1.84 -9.84
CA ARG A 336 -40.43 1.83 -8.57
C ARG A 336 -39.74 1.02 -7.46
N LYS A 337 -38.68 0.27 -7.75
CA LYS A 337 -37.95 -0.58 -6.79
C LYS A 337 -36.49 -0.19 -6.54
N GLY A 338 -36.00 0.93 -7.10
CA GLY A 338 -34.69 1.51 -6.72
C GLY A 338 -33.47 0.63 -6.96
N ILE A 339 -33.54 -0.38 -7.85
CA ILE A 339 -32.38 -1.22 -8.18
C ILE A 339 -31.61 -0.53 -9.31
N GLN A 340 -30.73 0.40 -8.94
CA GLN A 340 -29.72 0.91 -9.86
C GLN A 340 -28.80 -0.26 -10.25
N ARG A 341 -28.64 -0.52 -11.56
CA ARG A 341 -27.69 -1.55 -12.02
C ARG A 341 -26.27 -1.02 -11.79
N ARG A 342 -25.54 -1.66 -10.88
CA ARG A 342 -24.15 -1.35 -10.51
C ARG A 342 -23.24 -2.52 -10.83
N TRP A 343 -22.01 -2.23 -11.23
CA TRP A 343 -20.95 -3.22 -11.41
C TRP A 343 -19.73 -2.80 -10.60
N ILE A 344 -19.17 -3.73 -9.85
CA ILE A 344 -17.89 -3.53 -9.18
C ILE A 344 -16.81 -4.17 -10.04
N LEU A 345 -15.82 -3.36 -10.40
CA LEU A 345 -14.71 -3.73 -11.24
C LEU A 345 -13.45 -3.81 -10.38
N ALA A 346 -12.84 -4.99 -10.34
CA ALA A 346 -11.54 -5.19 -9.72
C ALA A 346 -10.42 -4.75 -10.66
N ASP A 347 -9.42 -4.05 -10.11
CA ASP A 347 -8.27 -3.53 -10.85
C ASP A 347 -8.68 -2.74 -12.11
N PRO A 348 -9.19 -1.50 -11.89
CA PRO A 348 -9.68 -0.64 -12.95
C PRO A 348 -8.55 -0.18 -13.88
N ASP A 349 -8.87 -0.04 -15.16
CA ASP A 349 -7.97 0.58 -16.12
C ASP A 349 -8.11 2.09 -16.10
N GLY A 350 -7.15 2.82 -16.68
CA GLY A 350 -7.19 4.28 -16.71
C GLY A 350 -8.47 4.84 -17.39
N TYR A 351 -9.08 4.06 -18.28
CA TYR A 351 -10.38 4.41 -18.87
C TYR A 351 -11.54 4.31 -17.88
N GLU A 352 -11.62 3.21 -17.14
CA GLU A 352 -12.69 2.95 -16.17
C GLU A 352 -12.53 3.84 -14.94
N GLU A 353 -11.28 4.09 -14.52
CA GLU A 353 -10.94 4.97 -13.42
C GLU A 353 -11.48 6.39 -13.66
N ASN A 354 -11.33 6.92 -14.88
CA ASN A 354 -11.86 8.23 -15.27
C ASN A 354 -13.40 8.30 -15.29
N LEU A 355 -14.05 7.14 -15.43
CA LEU A 355 -15.51 7.03 -15.57
C LEU A 355 -16.19 6.84 -14.22
N SER A 356 -15.57 6.06 -13.35
CA SER A 356 -16.08 5.75 -12.02
C SER A 356 -15.92 6.96 -11.09
N GLN A 357 -16.99 7.28 -10.36
CA GLN A 357 -16.96 8.29 -9.29
C GLN A 357 -16.60 7.69 -7.93
N GLU A 358 -16.73 6.37 -7.78
CA GLU A 358 -16.49 5.64 -6.54
C GLU A 358 -15.32 4.67 -6.71
N ARG A 359 -14.34 4.80 -5.83
CA ARG A 359 -13.13 3.96 -5.77
C ARG A 359 -12.96 3.40 -4.36
N ILE A 360 -12.61 2.13 -4.28
CA ILE A 360 -12.40 1.44 -3.03
C ILE A 360 -11.01 0.82 -3.08
N CYS A 361 -10.17 1.13 -2.12
CA CYS A 361 -8.86 0.50 -1.95
C CYS A 361 -8.87 -0.31 -0.67
N ILE A 362 -8.56 -1.59 -0.76
CA ILE A 362 -8.49 -2.51 0.37
C ILE A 362 -7.07 -3.08 0.43
N VAL A 363 -6.45 -2.96 1.59
CA VAL A 363 -5.13 -3.52 1.88
C VAL A 363 -5.32 -4.65 2.87
N VAL A 364 -4.95 -5.85 2.44
CA VAL A 364 -5.14 -7.07 3.23
C VAL A 364 -3.77 -7.68 3.51
N ASP A 365 -3.57 -8.08 4.76
CA ASP A 365 -2.46 -8.92 5.17
C ASP A 365 -3.00 -10.23 5.73
N LYS A 366 -2.30 -11.34 5.47
CA LYS A 366 -2.60 -12.62 6.10
C LYS A 366 -1.43 -12.97 7.00
N GLU A 367 -1.68 -12.98 8.30
CA GLU A 367 -0.67 -13.42 9.26
C GLU A 367 -0.29 -14.88 8.99
N ASN A 368 1.02 -15.13 8.96
CA ASN A 368 1.57 -16.49 8.85
C ASN A 368 1.36 -17.33 10.13
N ALA A 369 0.82 -16.73 11.21
CA ALA A 369 0.54 -17.40 12.48
C ALA A 369 -0.77 -18.21 12.42
N GLY A 370 -0.73 -19.35 11.75
CA GLY A 370 -1.56 -20.53 12.06
C GLY A 370 -3.04 -20.55 11.68
N GLN A 371 -3.70 -19.42 11.36
CA GLN A 371 -5.14 -19.44 10.99
C GLN A 371 -5.52 -18.85 9.63
N GLY A 372 -4.58 -18.31 8.84
CA GLY A 372 -4.91 -17.73 7.54
C GLY A 372 -5.97 -16.62 7.63
N LYS A 373 -6.12 -16.02 8.82
CA LYS A 373 -7.09 -14.97 9.07
C LYS A 373 -6.65 -13.74 8.30
N THR A 374 -7.54 -13.25 7.45
CA THR A 374 -7.33 -12.02 6.68
C THR A 374 -7.51 -10.83 7.61
N VAL A 375 -6.43 -10.08 7.82
CA VAL A 375 -6.43 -8.82 8.55
C VAL A 375 -6.52 -7.70 7.53
N ILE A 376 -7.56 -6.86 7.67
CA ILE A 376 -7.69 -5.67 6.85
C ILE A 376 -6.83 -4.60 7.52
N VAL A 377 -5.71 -4.25 6.89
CA VAL A 377 -4.81 -3.22 7.43
C VAL A 377 -5.35 -1.84 7.14
N LYS A 378 -5.87 -1.63 5.93
CA LYS A 378 -6.40 -0.35 5.50
C LYS A 378 -7.57 -0.55 4.56
N MET A 379 -8.60 0.27 4.73
CA MET A 379 -9.75 0.31 3.83
C MET A 379 -10.12 1.77 3.57
N GLU A 380 -9.98 2.20 2.32
CA GLU A 380 -10.38 3.53 1.87
C GLU A 380 -11.54 3.40 0.89
N LYS A 381 -12.60 4.16 1.12
CA LYS A 381 -13.74 4.31 0.23
C LYS A 381 -13.85 5.77 -0.16
N ASN A 382 -13.53 6.07 -1.41
CA ASN A 382 -13.47 7.43 -1.92
C ASN A 382 -14.56 7.62 -2.98
N GLY A 383 -15.48 8.54 -2.72
CA GLY A 383 -16.57 8.90 -3.62
C GLY A 383 -17.76 7.93 -3.58
N GLY A 384 -18.86 8.38 -4.21
CA GLY A 384 -20.12 7.64 -4.36
C GLY A 384 -20.80 7.19 -3.07
N TRP A 385 -22.03 6.70 -3.23
CA TRP A 385 -22.87 6.21 -2.13
C TRP A 385 -23.30 4.75 -2.37
N ALA A 386 -22.73 4.08 -3.38
CA ALA A 386 -23.31 2.86 -3.93
C ALA A 386 -22.82 1.56 -3.26
N ALA A 387 -21.60 1.49 -2.72
CA ALA A 387 -21.12 0.21 -2.16
C ALA A 387 -21.73 -0.14 -0.80
N ASP A 388 -22.37 -1.32 -0.74
CA ASP A 388 -22.99 -1.91 0.44
C ASP A 388 -22.04 -2.81 1.24
N THR A 389 -22.28 -2.98 2.54
CA THR A 389 -21.46 -3.83 3.44
C THR A 389 -21.31 -5.27 2.97
N ARG A 390 -22.33 -5.84 2.28
CA ARG A 390 -22.26 -7.21 1.74
C ARG A 390 -21.26 -7.32 0.59
N GLU A 391 -21.20 -6.31 -0.26
CA GLU A 391 -20.28 -6.25 -1.38
C GLU A 391 -18.85 -6.02 -0.88
N LEU A 392 -18.68 -5.14 0.11
CA LEU A 392 -17.39 -4.95 0.76
C LEU A 392 -16.79 -6.28 1.27
N LYS A 393 -17.60 -7.16 1.87
CA LYS A 393 -17.13 -8.49 2.30
C LYS A 393 -16.65 -9.36 1.13
N GLN A 394 -17.39 -9.35 0.02
CA GLN A 394 -16.97 -10.07 -1.19
C GLN A 394 -15.66 -9.51 -1.77
N LEU A 395 -15.46 -8.19 -1.70
CA LEU A 395 -14.21 -7.57 -2.14
C LEU A 395 -13.03 -7.96 -1.26
N VAL A 396 -13.24 -8.12 0.05
CA VAL A 396 -12.22 -8.65 0.95
C VAL A 396 -11.86 -10.09 0.59
N ASP A 397 -12.83 -10.94 0.28
CA ASP A 397 -12.58 -12.33 -0.14
C ASP A 397 -11.78 -12.40 -1.45
N ILE A 398 -12.13 -11.56 -2.44
CA ILE A 398 -11.39 -11.42 -3.70
C ILE A 398 -9.97 -10.90 -3.45
N SER A 399 -9.81 -9.94 -2.54
CA SER A 399 -8.49 -9.41 -2.16
C SER A 399 -7.62 -10.45 -1.47
N ALA A 400 -8.24 -11.33 -0.67
CA ALA A 400 -7.57 -12.42 0.00
C ALA A 400 -7.03 -13.48 -0.98
N GLN A 401 -7.75 -13.73 -2.08
CA GLN A 401 -7.29 -14.59 -3.17
C GLN A 401 -6.10 -13.93 -3.90
N ARG A 402 -6.20 -12.63 -4.20
CA ARG A 402 -5.11 -11.87 -4.82
C ARG A 402 -3.83 -11.90 -3.97
N TRP A 403 -3.96 -11.83 -2.65
CA TRP A 403 -2.82 -11.96 -1.74
C TRP A 403 -2.09 -13.29 -1.91
N ASP A 404 -2.82 -14.41 -2.03
CA ASP A 404 -2.21 -15.73 -2.21
C ASP A 404 -1.45 -15.80 -3.55
N ASP A 405 -2.03 -15.24 -4.61
CA ASP A 405 -1.38 -15.20 -5.93
C ASP A 405 -0.12 -14.32 -5.92
N MET A 406 -0.19 -13.15 -5.28
CA MET A 406 0.95 -12.25 -5.13
C MET A 406 2.08 -12.87 -4.31
N LYS A 407 1.74 -13.56 -3.21
CA LYS A 407 2.70 -14.28 -2.40
C LYS A 407 3.44 -15.35 -3.20
N ARG A 408 2.72 -16.14 -4.00
CA ARG A 408 3.34 -17.15 -4.88
C ARG A 408 4.31 -16.53 -5.87
N ILE A 409 3.96 -15.39 -6.45
CA ILE A 409 4.82 -14.69 -7.43
C ILE A 409 6.08 -14.17 -6.74
N LEU A 410 5.94 -13.53 -5.58
CA LEU A 410 7.07 -13.00 -4.83
C LEU A 410 7.97 -14.09 -4.22
N ASP A 411 7.42 -15.26 -3.90
CA ASP A 411 8.20 -16.42 -3.46
C ASP A 411 8.92 -17.12 -4.61
N SER A 412 8.48 -16.90 -5.85
CA SER A 412 9.13 -17.43 -7.07
C SER A 412 10.25 -16.55 -7.62
N CYS A 413 10.42 -15.35 -7.06
CA CYS A 413 11.50 -14.41 -7.34
C CYS A 413 12.65 -14.63 -6.35
#